data_AF-A0A401WYS0-F1
#
_entry.id   AF-A0A401WYS0-F1
#
_cell.length_a   1.000
_cell.length_b   1.000
_cell.length_c   1.000
_cell.angle_alpha   90.00
_cell.angle_beta   90.00
_cell.angle_gamma   90.00
#
_symmetry.space_group_name_H-M   'P 1'
#
loop_
_entity.id
_entity.type
_entity.pdbx_description
1 polymer ?
#
loop_
_entity_poly.entity_id
_entity_poly.type
_entity_poly.pdbx_seq_one_letter_code
_entity_poly.pdbx_strand_id
1 'polypeptide(L)' 'MLFNFEMDFATSLRCIPMIVRMKLDLCGVKLSLRQWCRFTRQEQEILVIQSVTTLAEG' A
#
# COMPACT_ATOMS: atom_id res chain seq x y z
N MET A 1 3.24 -5.48 -8.24
CA MET A 1 2.12 -6.08 -8.99
C MET A 1 0.85 -5.38 -8.55
N LEU A 2 0.13 -4.75 -9.48
CA LEU A 2 -1.18 -4.14 -9.26
C LEU A 2 -2.22 -5.06 -9.88
N PHE A 3 -3.38 -5.22 -9.26
CA PHE A 3 -4.44 -6.05 -9.85
C PHE A 3 -5.08 -5.31 -11.04
N ASN A 4 -5.54 -6.03 -12.07
CA ASN A 4 -6.15 -5.40 -13.26
C ASN A 4 -7.34 -4.49 -12.93
N PHE A 5 -8.10 -4.81 -11.89
CA PHE A 5 -9.21 -3.97 -11.45
C PHE A 5 -8.74 -2.63 -10.85
N GLU A 6 -7.46 -2.52 -10.48
CA GLU A 6 -6.86 -1.31 -9.93
C GLU A 6 -6.29 -0.37 -10.99
N MET A 7 -6.22 -0.76 -12.27
CA MET A 7 -5.57 0.05 -13.31
C MET A 7 -6.12 1.47 -13.42
N ASP A 8 -7.44 1.65 -13.28
CA ASP A 8 -8.11 2.95 -13.39
C ASP A 8 -7.78 3.92 -12.23
N PHE A 9 -7.38 3.39 -11.06
CA PHE A 9 -7.17 4.22 -9.87
C PHE A 9 -5.78 4.12 -9.24
N ALA A 10 -5.02 3.06 -9.53
CA ALA A 10 -3.66 2.85 -9.05
C ALA A 10 -2.66 3.87 -9.61
N THR A 11 -2.90 4.39 -10.81
CA THR A 11 -2.08 5.47 -11.40
C THR A 11 -2.19 6.78 -10.61
N SER A 12 -3.38 7.03 -10.05
CA SER A 12 -3.69 8.23 -9.27
C SER A 12 -3.44 8.08 -7.76
N LEU A 13 -3.26 6.84 -7.27
CA LEU A 13 -3.09 6.50 -5.85
C LEU A 13 -4.14 7.13 -4.92
N ARG A 14 -5.34 7.45 -5.44
CA ARG A 14 -6.44 8.05 -4.66
C ARG A 14 -7.03 7.08 -3.62
N CYS A 15 -6.76 5.78 -3.77
CA CYS A 15 -7.12 4.74 -2.82
C CYS A 15 -5.87 3.93 -2.45
N ILE A 16 -5.94 3.22 -1.31
CA ILE A 16 -4.86 2.35 -0.85
C ILE A 16 -4.83 1.12 -1.78
N PRO A 17 -3.75 0.88 -2.55
CA PRO A 17 -3.63 -0.31 -3.37
C PRO A 17 -3.61 -1.58 -2.52
N MET A 18 -4.11 -2.68 -3.05
CA MET A 18 -4.17 -3.96 -2.33
C MET A 18 -2.80 -4.45 -1.90
N ILE A 19 -1.75 -4.23 -2.70
CA ILE A 19 -0.37 -4.57 -2.33
C ILE A 19 0.09 -3.81 -1.09
N VAL A 20 -0.35 -2.56 -0.91
CA VAL A 20 -0.03 -1.77 0.29
C VAL A 20 -0.84 -2.28 1.47
N ARG A 21 -2.14 -2.57 1.30
CA ARG A 21 -2.97 -3.17 2.35
C ARG A 21 -2.36 -4.47 2.87
N MET A 22 -2.00 -5.39 1.98
CA MET A 22 -1.36 -6.65 2.36
C MET A 22 -0.10 -6.43 3.20
N LYS A 23 0.77 -5.49 2.82
CA LYS A 23 1.98 -5.17 3.60
C LYS A 23 1.63 -4.59 4.97
N LEU A 24 0.66 -3.68 5.02
CA LEU A 24 0.20 -3.08 6.27
C LEU A 24 -0.39 -4.13 7.20
N ASP A 25 -1.17 -5.08 6.67
CA ASP A 25 -1.74 -6.21 7.42
C ASP A 25 -0.62 -7.11 7.97
N LEU A 26 0.41 -7.42 7.18
CA LEU A 26 1.60 -8.18 7.64
C LEU A 26 2.38 -7.46 8.74
N CYS A 27 2.41 -6.13 8.73
CA CYS A 27 3.04 -5.32 9.76
C CYS A 27 2.11 -5.01 10.95
N GLY A 28 0.84 -5.45 10.93
CA GLY A 28 -0.15 -5.13 11.96
C GLY A 28 -0.54 -3.64 12.02
N VAL A 29 -0.33 -2.88 10.94
CA VAL A 29 -0.58 -1.43 10.89
C VAL A 29 -1.94 -1.15 10.27
N LYS A 30 -2.82 -0.48 11.02
CA LYS A 30 -4.10 -0.01 10.50
C LYS A 30 -3.98 1.40 9.93
N LEU A 31 -4.04 1.54 8.60
CA LEU A 31 -4.05 2.83 7.91
C LEU A 31 -5.44 3.15 7.34
N SER A 32 -5.99 4.31 7.71
CA SER A 32 -7.25 4.79 7.12
C SER A 32 -7.02 5.46 5.75
N LEU A 33 -8.06 5.48 4.89
CA LEU A 33 -8.01 6.19 3.61
C LEU A 33 -7.70 7.69 3.79
N ARG A 34 -8.23 8.32 4.85
CA ARG A 34 -7.97 9.72 5.17
C ARG A 34 -6.49 9.97 5.47
N GLN A 35 -5.83 9.05 6.17
CA GLN A 35 -4.38 9.14 6.43
C GLN A 35 -3.59 8.89 5.15
N TRP A 36 -3.99 7.92 4.33
CA TRP A 36 -3.38 7.63 3.05
C TRP A 36 -3.38 8.84 2.09
N CYS A 37 -4.50 9.56 2.00
CA CYS A 37 -4.60 10.76 1.17
C CYS A 37 -3.76 11.94 1.67
N ARG A 38 -3.17 11.86 2.87
CA ARG A 38 -2.25 12.88 3.38
C ARG A 38 -0.80 12.61 2.98
N PHE A 39 -0.48 11.40 2.52
CA PHE A 39 0.84 11.11 1.99
C PHE A 39 1.04 11.82 0.65
N THR A 40 2.26 12.28 0.45
CA THR A 40 2.74 12.71 -0.86
C THR A 40 2.78 11.54 -1.82
N ARG A 41 2.76 11.85 -3.12
CA ARG A 41 2.85 10.81 -4.15
C ARG A 41 4.12 9.96 -4.02
N GLN A 42 5.24 10.58 -3.64
CA GLN A 42 6.51 9.88 -3.41
C GLN A 42 6.41 8.87 -2.25
N GLU A 43 5.82 9.26 -1.12
CA GLU A 43 5.61 8.35 0.02
C GLU A 43 4.70 7.17 -0.36
N GLN A 44 3.64 7.43 -1.13
CA GLN A 44 2.74 6.38 -1.61
C GLN A 44 3.45 5.41 -2.56
N GLU A 45 4.27 5.92 -3.49
CA GLU A 45 5.08 5.10 -4.41
C GLU A 45 6.09 4.23 -3.66
N ILE A 46 6.75 4.78 -2.62
CA ILE A 46 7.66 4.04 -1.75
C ILE A 46 6.93 2.86 -1.10
N LEU A 47 5.74 3.07 -0.52
CA LEU A 47 4.95 2.01 0.11
C LEU A 47 4.50 0.93 -0.90
N VAL A 48 4.29 1.29 -2.16
CA VAL A 48 3.96 0.34 -3.24
C VAL A 48 5.17 -0.50 -3.63
N ILE A 49 6.36 0.10 -3.74
CA ILE A 49 7.58 -0.57 -4.26
C ILE A 49 8.34 -1.31 -3.17
N GLN A 50 8.36 -0.82 -1.93
CA GLN A 50 9.13 -1.41 -0.83
C GLN A 50 8.75 -2.88 -0.59
N SER A 51 9.73 -3.76 -0.52
CA SER A 51 9.51 -5.13 -0.07
C SER A 51 9.15 -5.15 1.42
N VAL A 52 8.17 -5.98 1.79
CA VAL A 52 7.94 -6.33 3.19
C VAL A 52 8.66 -7.63 3.49
N THR A 53 9.42 -7.66 4.58
CA THR A 53 10.00 -8.89 5.12
C THR A 53 9.16 -9.28 6.32
N THR A 54 8.37 -10.34 6.18
CA THR A 54 7.74 -10.95 7.34
C THR A 54 8.85 -11.65 8.12
N LEU A 55 9.02 -11.31 9.40
CA LEU A 55 9.73 -12.18 10.32
C LEU A 55 8.82 -13.40 10.50
N ALA A 56 8.98 -14.39 9.62
CA ALA A 56 8.36 -15.68 9.82
C ALA A 56 8.90 -16.20 11.17
N GLU A 57 8.01 -16.29 12.14
CA GLU A 57 8.31 -16.93 13.42
C GLU A 57 8.77 -18.37 13.11
N GLY A 58 9.93 -18.73 13.64
CA GLY A 58 10.43 -20.11 13.64
C GLY A 58 9.72 -20.97 14.66
#